data_AF-A0A150IWP5-F1
#
_entry.id   AF-A0A150IWP5-F1
#
_cell.length_a   1.000
_cell.length_b   1.000
_cell.length_c   1.000
_cell.angle_alpha   90.00
_cell.angle_beta   90.00
_cell.angle_gamma   90.00
#
_symmetry.space_group_name_H-M   'P 1'
#
loop_
_entity.id
_entity.type
_entity.pdbx_description
1 polymer ?
#
loop_
_entity_poly.entity_id
_entity_poly.type
_entity_poly.pdbx_seq_one_letter_code
_entity_poly.pdbx_strand_id
1 'polypeptide(L)'
;MRKEIILSKINEIEESITLIVDNMPDDFEEFENLGLLKDGIYKRIQYIIENILDICAIVLSQNHFPCGNDTRVWQSLTTKR
;
A
#
# COMPACT_ATOMS: atom_id res chain seq x y z
N MET A 1 -19.05 -9.37 -3.03
CA MET A 1 -18.29 -8.62 -4.06
C MET A 1 -17.36 -7.54 -3.51
N ARG A 2 -17.77 -6.27 -3.23
CA ARG A 2 -16.78 -5.22 -2.86
C ARG A 2 -16.03 -5.50 -1.55
N LYS A 3 -16.72 -6.06 -0.54
CA LYS A 3 -16.10 -6.50 0.72
C LYS A 3 -15.07 -7.61 0.50
N GLU A 4 -15.34 -8.56 -0.39
CA GLU A 4 -14.37 -9.62 -0.74
C GLU A 4 -13.13 -9.04 -1.44
N ILE A 5 -13.30 -8.04 -2.31
CA ILE A 5 -12.17 -7.35 -2.95
C ILE A 5 -11.30 -6.66 -1.90
N ILE A 6 -11.91 -5.94 -0.95
CA ILE A 6 -11.17 -5.29 0.14
C ILE A 6 -10.44 -6.33 0.99
N LEU A 7 -11.10 -7.44 1.36
CA LEU A 7 -10.48 -8.52 2.14
C LEU A 7 -9.30 -9.17 1.38
N SER A 8 -9.44 -9.41 0.08
CA SER A 8 -8.34 -9.91 -0.76
C SER A 8 -7.14 -8.97 -0.74
N LYS A 9 -7.39 -7.65 -0.92
CA LYS A 9 -6.33 -6.64 -0.89
C LYS A 9 -5.65 -6.54 0.48
N ILE A 10 -6.40 -6.71 1.58
CA ILE A 10 -5.83 -6.78 2.93
C ILE A 10 -4.91 -8.01 3.06
N ASN A 11 -5.36 -9.18 2.62
CA ASN A 11 -4.52 -10.39 2.64
C ASN A 11 -3.23 -10.20 1.83
N GLU A 12 -3.32 -9.60 0.64
CA GLU A 12 -2.15 -9.29 -0.20
C GLU A 12 -1.17 -8.31 0.47
N ILE A 13 -1.68 -7.34 1.25
CA ILE A 13 -0.86 -6.44 2.06
C ILE A 13 -0.16 -7.23 3.17
N GLU A 14 -0.88 -8.07 3.91
CA GLU A 14 -0.32 -8.89 5.00
C GLU A 14 0.77 -9.85 4.51
N GLU A 15 0.55 -10.52 3.38
CA GLU A 15 1.55 -11.37 2.72
C GLU A 15 2.79 -10.57 2.31
N SER A 16 2.59 -9.38 1.76
CA SER A 16 3.71 -8.52 1.34
C SER A 16 4.51 -8.00 2.53
N ILE A 17 3.86 -7.61 3.64
CA ILE A 17 4.53 -7.21 4.87
C ILE A 17 5.36 -8.37 5.44
N THR A 18 4.76 -9.57 5.50
CA THR A 18 5.45 -10.77 6.00
C THR A 18 6.71 -11.04 5.19
N LEU A 19 6.62 -11.02 3.85
CA LEU A 19 7.78 -11.20 2.98
C LEU A 19 8.85 -10.14 3.17
N ILE A 20 8.47 -8.88 3.38
CA ILE A 20 9.43 -7.80 3.64
C ILE A 20 10.15 -8.07 4.97
N VAL A 21 9.40 -8.36 6.04
CA VAL A 21 9.98 -8.60 7.38
C VAL A 21 10.91 -9.81 7.36
N ASP A 22 10.51 -10.91 6.72
CA ASP A 22 11.32 -12.13 6.62
C ASP A 22 12.62 -11.95 5.82
N ASN A 23 12.72 -10.90 4.99
CA ASN A 23 13.88 -10.61 4.15
C ASN A 23 14.59 -9.29 4.51
N MET A 24 14.16 -8.61 5.59
CA MET A 24 14.77 -7.38 6.03
C MET A 24 15.96 -7.71 6.96
N PRO A 25 17.17 -7.21 6.67
CA PRO A 25 18.32 -7.38 7.55
C PRO A 25 18.22 -6.42 8.75
N ASP A 26 18.97 -6.73 9.79
CA ASP A 26 18.96 -5.95 11.04
C ASP A 26 19.77 -4.64 10.94
N ASP A 27 20.69 -4.55 9.97
CA ASP A 27 21.58 -3.41 9.77
C ASP A 27 21.44 -2.77 8.39
N PHE A 28 21.67 -1.46 8.33
CA PHE A 28 21.56 -0.68 7.10
C PHE A 28 22.64 -1.00 6.07
N GLU A 29 23.89 -1.27 6.48
CA GLU A 29 24.97 -1.63 5.57
C GLU A 29 24.67 -2.96 4.89
N GLU A 30 24.10 -3.92 5.62
CA GLU A 30 23.64 -5.18 5.05
C GLU A 30 22.48 -4.95 4.07
N PHE A 31 21.51 -4.10 4.42
CA PHE A 31 20.42 -3.70 3.52
C PHE A 31 20.92 -3.07 2.22
N GLU A 32 21.92 -2.18 2.29
CA GLU A 32 22.48 -1.49 1.14
C GLU A 32 23.10 -2.47 0.13
N ASN A 33 23.71 -3.54 0.65
CA ASN A 33 24.41 -4.59 -0.09
C ASN A 33 23.49 -5.69 -0.67
N LEU A 34 22.18 -5.67 -0.40
CA LEU A 34 21.21 -6.67 -0.87
C LEU A 34 21.01 -6.75 -2.40
N GLY A 35 21.55 -5.79 -3.17
CA GLY A 35 21.46 -5.80 -4.64
C GLY A 35 20.01 -5.81 -5.15
N LEU A 36 19.61 -6.87 -5.86
CA LEU A 36 18.24 -6.99 -6.39
C LEU A 36 17.19 -7.31 -5.31
N LEU A 37 17.60 -7.83 -4.14
CA LEU A 37 16.64 -8.16 -3.08
C LEU A 37 16.03 -6.89 -2.48
N LYS A 38 16.82 -5.81 -2.29
CA LYS A 38 16.27 -4.51 -1.87
C LYS A 38 15.30 -3.93 -2.90
N ASP A 39 15.54 -4.13 -4.20
CA ASP A 39 14.60 -3.72 -5.25
C ASP A 39 13.27 -4.48 -5.13
N GLY A 40 13.32 -5.76 -4.77
CA GLY A 40 12.15 -6.57 -4.43
C GLY A 40 11.38 -6.03 -3.22
N ILE A 41 12.09 -5.64 -2.16
CA ILE A 41 11.50 -5.01 -0.96
C ILE A 41 10.82 -3.69 -1.33
N TYR A 42 11.49 -2.80 -2.08
CA TYR A 42 10.89 -1.55 -2.56
C TYR A 42 9.64 -1.81 -3.40
N LYS A 43 9.67 -2.82 -4.27
CA LYS A 43 8.52 -3.17 -5.11
C LYS A 43 7.34 -3.69 -4.29
N ARG A 44 7.59 -4.47 -3.22
CA ARG A 44 6.56 -4.92 -2.29
C ARG A 44 5.96 -3.77 -1.49
N ILE A 45 6.79 -2.81 -1.05
CA ILE A 45 6.30 -1.58 -0.39
C ILE A 45 5.41 -0.77 -1.34
N GLN A 46 5.83 -0.59 -2.60
CA GLN A 46 5.02 0.07 -3.61
C GLN A 46 3.67 -0.64 -3.79
N TYR A 47 3.67 -1.97 -3.87
CA TYR A 47 2.45 -2.77 -4.02
C TYR A 47 1.50 -2.63 -2.83
N ILE A 48 2.03 -2.59 -1.60
CA ILE A 48 1.25 -2.33 -0.38
C ILE A 48 0.57 -0.96 -0.48
N ILE A 49 1.32 0.07 -0.86
CA ILE A 49 0.77 1.43 -1.01
C ILE A 49 -0.35 1.40 -2.04
N GLU A 50 -0.13 0.87 -3.24
CA GLU A 50 -1.15 0.75 -4.30
C GLU A 50 -2.43 0.05 -3.80
N ASN A 51 -2.30 -1.06 -3.06
CA ASN A 51 -3.45 -1.75 -2.49
C ASN A 51 -4.21 -0.92 -1.45
N ILE A 52 -3.52 -0.13 -0.63
CA ILE A 52 -4.15 0.82 0.30
C ILE A 52 -4.92 1.90 -0.48
N LEU A 53 -4.31 2.47 -1.52
CA LEU A 53 -4.95 3.48 -2.37
C LEU A 53 -6.23 2.92 -3.03
N ASP A 54 -6.17 1.69 -3.53
CA ASP A 54 -7.31 1.00 -4.13
C ASP A 54 -8.44 0.78 -3.12
N ILE A 55 -8.13 0.35 -1.90
CA ILE A 55 -9.12 0.21 -0.83
C ILE A 55 -9.76 1.58 -0.54
N CYS A 56 -8.95 2.64 -0.41
CA CYS A 56 -9.46 4.00 -0.23
C CYS A 56 -10.39 4.40 -1.36
N ALA A 57 -10.03 4.14 -2.63
CA ALA A 57 -10.88 4.44 -3.78
C ALA A 57 -12.20 3.66 -3.74
N ILE A 58 -12.18 2.37 -3.39
CA ILE A 58 -13.40 1.55 -3.25
C ILE A 58 -14.31 2.13 -2.18
N VAL A 59 -13.78 2.49 -1.01
CA VAL A 59 -14.54 3.06 0.11
C VAL A 59 -15.08 4.45 -0.25
N LEU A 60 -14.25 5.32 -0.82
CA LEU A 60 -14.64 6.69 -1.19
C LEU A 60 -15.64 6.73 -2.36
N SER A 61 -15.58 5.76 -3.27
CA SER A 61 -16.57 5.63 -4.35
C SER A 61 -18.00 5.37 -3.82
N GLN A 62 -18.16 4.90 -2.58
CA GLN A 62 -19.47 4.77 -1.95
C GLN A 62 -20.08 6.12 -1.56
N ASN A 63 -19.25 7.13 -1.34
CA ASN A 63 -19.66 8.47 -0.89
C ASN A 63 -19.81 9.45 -2.07
N HIS A 64 -20.32 9.04 -3.23
CA HIS A 64 -20.62 9.91 -4.40
C HIS A 64 -19.62 11.07 -4.65
N PHE A 65 -18.32 10.85 -4.41
CA PHE A 65 -17.32 11.85 -4.71
C PHE A 65 -16.94 11.67 -6.18
N PRO A 66 -17.08 12.70 -7.03
CA PRO A 66 -16.81 12.56 -8.45
C PRO A 66 -15.34 12.16 -8.62
N CYS A 67 -15.13 10.93 -9.11
CA CYS A 67 -13.81 10.41 -9.46
C CYS A 67 -13.21 11.26 -10.57
N GLY A 68 -12.42 12.25 -10.19
CA GLY A 68 -11.49 12.97 -11.03
C GLY A 68 -10.14 12.99 -10.35
N ASN A 69 -9.07 13.06 -11.14
CA ASN A 69 -7.64 13.14 -10.76
C ASN A 69 -7.27 14.34 -9.84
N ASP A 70 -8.22 14.88 -9.08
CA ASP A 70 -8.03 16.01 -8.20
C ASP A 70 -7.35 15.52 -6.91
N THR A 71 -6.14 16.04 -6.68
CA THR A 71 -5.35 15.98 -5.45
C THR A 71 -6.12 16.39 -4.17
N ARG A 72 -7.38 16.83 -4.30
CA ARG A 72 -8.30 17.21 -3.22
C ARG A 72 -8.79 16.03 -2.39
N VAL A 73 -8.86 14.82 -2.97
CA VAL A 73 -9.21 13.60 -2.21
C VAL A 73 -8.14 13.29 -1.16
N TRP A 74 -6.87 13.56 -1.46
CA TRP A 74 -5.77 13.43 -0.50
C TRP A 74 -5.81 14.50 0.60
N GLN A 75 -6.27 15.71 0.27
CA GLN A 75 -6.40 16.80 1.25
C GLN A 75 -7.50 16.53 2.28
N SER A 76 -8.58 15.83 1.93
CA SER A 76 -9.65 15.49 2.87
C SER A 76 -9.29 14.38 3.86
N LEU A 77 -8.36 13.49 3.50
CA LEU A 77 -7.83 12.45 4.40
C LEU A 77 -6.71 12.98 5.32
N THR A 78 -6.01 14.04 4.92
CA THR A 78 -4.90 14.64 5.68
C THR A 78 -5.34 15.85 6.51
N THR A 79 -6.49 16.44 6.22
CA THR A 79 -7.04 17.57 6.98
C THR A 79 -8.22 17.11 7.83
N LYS A 80 -7.94 16.65 9.04
CA LYS A 80 -8.74 16.90 10.26
C LYS A 80 -8.03 16.33 11.50
N ARG A 81 -7.24 17.19 12.14
CA ARG A 81 -7.15 17.28 13.60
C ARG A 81 -7.78 18.62 13.99
#